data_AF-A0A924Q6C0-F1
#
_entry.id   AF-A0A924Q6C0-F1
#
_cell.length_a   1.000
_cell.length_b   1.000
_cell.length_c   1.000
_cell.angle_alpha   90.00
_cell.angle_beta   90.00
_cell.angle_gamma   90.00
#
_symmetry.space_group_name_H-M   'P 1'
#
loop_
_entity.id
_entity.type
_entity.pdbx_description
1 polymer ?
#
loop_
_entity_poly.entity_id
_entity_poly.type
_entity_poly.pdbx_seq_one_letter_code
_entity_poly.pdbx_strand_id
1 'polypeptide(L)' 'MLDYQKTRDYDSGDVYQTWTGRDTIIYALGLGYGSNPLDAGQLRFVLEAQLTALPTLAAVLASPGFWMRNQPELGIDTM' A
#
# COMPACT_ATOMS: atom_id res chain seq x y z
N MET A 1 2.12 -20.50 -21.06
CA MET A 1 1.83 -21.55 -20.07
C MET A 1 2.76 -21.30 -18.89
N LEU A 2 2.21 -21.23 -17.68
CA LEU A 2 2.92 -20.92 -16.45
C LEU A 2 4.12 -21.85 -16.22
N ASP A 3 5.27 -21.28 -15.91
CA ASP A 3 6.43 -22.01 -15.39
C ASP A 3 6.29 -22.09 -13.86
N TYR A 4 5.71 -23.21 -13.40
CA TYR A 4 5.41 -23.42 -11.99
C TYR A 4 6.64 -23.32 -11.09
N GLN A 5 7.76 -23.93 -11.51
CA GLN A 5 8.95 -24.01 -10.66
C GLN A 5 9.57 -22.62 -10.47
N LYS A 6 9.71 -21.85 -11.55
CA LYS A 6 10.22 -20.48 -11.45
C LYS A 6 9.27 -19.55 -10.68
N THR A 7 7.97 -19.73 -10.83
CA THR A 7 6.98 -18.91 -10.11
C THR A 7 7.00 -19.19 -8.62
N ARG A 8 7.10 -20.47 -8.22
CA ARG A 8 7.21 -20.87 -6.81
C ARG A 8 8.51 -20.39 -6.17
N ASP A 9 9.60 -20.44 -6.93
CA ASP A 9 10.93 -20.08 -6.45
C ASP A 9 11.25 -18.58 -6.66
N TYR A 10 10.27 -17.78 -7.13
CA TYR A 10 10.47 -16.37 -7.42
C TYR A 10 10.80 -15.59 -6.14
N ASP A 11 11.90 -14.85 -6.18
CA ASP A 11 12.33 -13.94 -5.15
C ASP A 11 12.22 -12.51 -5.69
N SER A 12 11.40 -11.68 -5.03
CA SER A 12 11.26 -10.26 -5.38
C SER A 12 12.47 -9.42 -4.95
N GLY A 13 13.35 -9.98 -4.11
CA GLY A 13 14.31 -9.22 -3.33
C GLY A 13 13.64 -8.26 -2.34
N ASP A 14 14.46 -7.46 -1.67
CA ASP A 14 13.99 -6.44 -0.75
C ASP A 14 13.32 -5.28 -1.51
N VAL A 15 12.15 -4.87 -1.03
CA VAL A 15 11.45 -3.67 -1.51
C VAL A 15 11.33 -2.66 -0.37
N TYR A 16 11.85 -1.46 -0.59
CA TYR A 16 11.83 -0.38 0.39
C TYR A 16 10.81 0.67 -0.03
N GLN A 17 10.02 1.14 0.94
CA GLN A 17 9.05 2.22 0.76
C GLN A 17 9.32 3.33 1.76
N THR A 18 9.23 4.57 1.30
CA THR A 18 9.31 5.76 2.14
C THR A 18 7.98 6.48 2.06
N TRP A 19 7.44 6.85 3.21
CA TRP A 19 6.25 7.68 3.31
C TRP A 19 6.42 8.69 4.44
N THR A 20 5.56 9.70 4.43
CA THR A 20 5.58 10.81 5.35
C THR A 20 4.24 10.91 6.09
N GLY A 21 4.17 11.84 7.06
CA GLY A 21 2.90 12.18 7.69
C GLY A 21 1.84 12.65 6.68
N ARG A 22 2.25 13.34 5.61
CA ARG A 22 1.34 13.79 4.55
C ARG A 22 0.65 12.62 3.86
N ASP A 23 1.39 11.56 3.53
CA ASP A 23 0.84 10.37 2.85
C ASP A 23 -0.17 9.65 3.76
N THR A 24 0.12 9.62 5.06
CA THR A 24 -0.79 9.07 6.08
C THR A 24 -2.10 9.87 6.12
N ILE A 25 -2.02 11.20 6.12
CA ILE A 25 -3.20 12.08 6.15
C ILE A 25 -4.01 11.93 4.86
N ILE A 26 -3.38 11.93 3.69
CA ILE A 26 -4.05 11.76 2.40
C ILE A 26 -4.77 10.40 2.33
N TYR A 27 -4.13 9.33 2.82
CA TYR A 27 -4.76 8.02 2.90
C TYR A 27 -6.01 8.04 3.79
N ALA A 28 -5.92 8.60 4.99
CA ALA A 28 -7.05 8.69 5.92
C ALA A 28 -8.20 9.55 5.35
N LEU A 29 -7.89 10.68 4.72
CA LEU A 29 -8.86 11.53 4.04
C LEU A 29 -9.57 10.78 2.90
N GLY A 30 -8.83 10.00 2.10
CA GLY A 30 -9.38 9.16 1.04
C GLY A 30 -10.37 8.10 1.54
N LEU A 31 -10.25 7.68 2.81
CA LEU A 31 -11.17 6.78 3.49
C LEU A 31 -12.34 7.50 4.19
N GLY A 32 -12.40 8.84 4.15
CA GLY A 32 -13.48 9.65 4.71
C GLY A 32 -13.29 10.13 6.14
N TYR A 33 -12.12 9.91 6.76
CA TYR A 33 -11.81 10.46 8.08
C TYR A 33 -11.72 11.99 8.02
N GLY A 34 -12.18 12.65 9.08
CA GLY A 34 -12.18 14.12 9.17
C GLY A 34 -13.39 14.77 8.51
N SER A 35 -14.36 13.98 8.02
CA SER A 35 -15.64 14.48 7.51
C SER A 35 -16.46 15.21 8.59
N ASN A 36 -16.32 14.80 9.86
CA ASN A 36 -16.77 15.58 11.01
C ASN A 36 -15.57 16.28 11.67
N PRO A 37 -15.43 17.61 11.54
CA PRO A 37 -14.27 18.35 12.08
C PRO A 37 -14.31 18.48 13.61
N LEU A 38 -15.40 18.10 14.28
CA LEU A 38 -15.52 18.13 15.74
C LEU A 38 -15.31 16.75 16.39
N ASP A 39 -15.13 15.69 15.59
CA ASP A 39 -14.89 14.33 16.09
C ASP A 39 -13.39 14.11 16.34
N ALA A 40 -12.97 14.26 17.59
CA ALA A 40 -11.59 14.02 18.02
C ALA A 40 -11.09 12.60 17.69
N GLY A 41 -11.99 11.62 17.63
CA GLY A 41 -11.67 10.24 17.25
C GLY A 41 -11.23 10.12 15.79
N GLN A 42 -11.70 11.02 14.92
CA GLN A 42 -11.26 11.08 13.52
C GLN A 42 -10.07 12.01 13.31
N LEU A 43 -10.01 13.13 14.04
CA LEU A 43 -8.98 14.14 13.88
C LEU A 43 -7.56 13.60 14.10
N ARG A 44 -7.39 12.60 14.96
CA ARG A 44 -6.08 11.92 15.18
C ARG A 44 -5.49 11.26 13.93
N PHE A 45 -6.26 11.06 12.87
CA PHE A 45 -5.80 10.46 11.62
C PHE A 45 -5.47 11.49 10.53
N VAL A 46 -5.88 12.75 10.73
CA VAL A 46 -5.78 13.81 9.72
C VAL A 46 -5.08 15.08 10.21
N LEU A 47 -4.86 15.23 11.52
CA LEU A 47 -4.09 16.33 12.12
C LEU A 47 -2.68 15.89 12.49
N GLU A 48 -1.69 16.69 12.09
CA GLU A 48 -0.26 16.42 12.25
C GLU A 48 0.16 16.29 13.71
N ALA A 49 -0.43 17.08 14.61
CA ALA A 49 -0.02 17.15 16.02
C ALA A 49 -0.23 15.85 16.80
N GLN A 50 -1.13 14.97 16.36
CA GLN A 50 -1.47 13.71 17.02
C GLN A 50 -1.61 12.55 16.01
N LEU A 51 -0.88 12.66 14.89
CA LEU A 51 -1.08 11.81 13.74
C LEU A 51 -0.83 10.34 14.06
N THR A 52 -1.85 9.53 13.81
CA THR A 52 -1.79 8.07 13.87
C THR A 52 -2.04 7.51 12.47
N ALA A 53 -1.19 6.58 12.02
CA ALA A 53 -1.44 5.84 10.79
C ALA A 53 -2.49 4.74 10.98
N LEU A 54 -3.36 4.58 9.99
CA LEU A 54 -4.24 3.42 9.90
C LEU A 54 -3.42 2.20 9.48
N PRO A 55 -3.55 1.04 10.15
CA PRO A 55 -2.79 -0.17 9.78
C PRO A 55 -2.98 -0.59 8.32
N THR A 56 -4.14 -0.29 7.73
CA THR A 56 -4.47 -0.61 6.33
C THR A 56 -3.64 0.18 5.32
N LEU A 57 -2.97 1.27 5.71
CA LEU A 57 -1.99 1.95 4.86
C LEU A 57 -0.88 1.00 4.40
N ALA A 58 -0.52 0.01 5.23
CA ALA A 58 0.47 -1.00 4.88
C ALA A 58 0.09 -1.79 3.62
N ALA A 59 -1.20 -2.03 3.37
CA ALA A 59 -1.65 -2.72 2.15
C ALA A 59 -1.43 -1.88 0.88
N VAL A 60 -1.51 -0.55 1.00
CA VAL A 60 -1.19 0.36 -0.12
C VAL A 60 0.31 0.42 -0.34
N LEU A 61 1.10 0.59 0.73
CA LEU A 61 2.56 0.66 0.65
C LEU A 61 3.18 -0.64 0.12
N ALA A 62 2.66 -1.78 0.56
CA ALA A 62 3.14 -3.10 0.14
C ALA A 62 2.48 -3.62 -1.14
N SER A 63 1.64 -2.83 -1.81
CA SER A 63 1.02 -3.26 -3.07
C SER A 63 2.09 -3.31 -4.17
N PRO A 64 2.41 -4.49 -4.74
CA PRO A 64 3.43 -4.62 -5.77
C PRO A 64 2.91 -4.20 -7.16
N GLY A 65 1.66 -3.77 -7.27
CA GLY A 65 0.99 -3.52 -8.55
C GLY A 65 0.99 -4.77 -9.45
N PHE A 66 1.07 -4.55 -10.77
CA PHE A 66 1.16 -5.62 -11.77
C PHE A 66 2.61 -6.08 -12.01
N TRP A 67 3.35 -6.38 -10.94
CA TRP A 67 4.75 -6.79 -11.00
C TRP A 67 5.03 -7.97 -11.95
N MET A 68 4.08 -8.91 -12.07
CA MET A 68 4.18 -10.10 -12.92
C MET A 68 4.42 -9.78 -14.40
N ARG A 69 3.98 -8.60 -14.89
CA ARG A 69 4.21 -8.17 -16.28
C ARG A 69 5.69 -7.97 -16.60
N ASN A 70 6.50 -7.69 -15.59
CA ASN A 70 7.93 -7.48 -15.74
C ASN A 70 8.73 -8.79 -15.69
N GLN A 71 8.06 -9.94 -15.52
CA GLN A 71 8.68 -11.25 -15.33
C GLN A 71 8.19 -12.26 -16.40
N PRO A 72 8.51 -12.05 -17.69
CA PRO A 72 8.03 -12.90 -18.79
C PRO A 72 8.47 -14.37 -18.67
N GLU A 73 9.60 -14.63 -18.01
CA GLU A 73 10.16 -15.97 -17.77
C GLU A 73 9.29 -16.86 -16.89
N LEU A 74 8.36 -16.27 -16.12
CA LEU A 74 7.40 -17.00 -15.30
C LEU A 74 6.26 -17.58 -16.14
N GLY A 75 6.07 -17.11 -17.38
CA GLY A 75 5.02 -17.61 -18.27
C GLY A 75 3.59 -17.35 -17.79
N ILE A 76 3.40 -16.41 -16.86
CA ILE A 76 2.11 -15.94 -16.36
C ILE A 76 1.39 -15.19 -17.49
N ASP A 77 0.15 -15.58 -17.78
CA ASP A 77 -0.70 -14.81 -18.69
C ASP A 77 -1.25 -13.58 -17.95
N THR A 78 -0.92 -12.40 -18.44
CA THR A 78 -1.24 -11.11 -17.79
C THR A 78 -2.10 -10.19 -18.67
N MET A 79 -2.66 -10.77 -19.75
CA MET A 79 -3.60 -10.15 -20.68
C MET A 79 -5.00 -10.74 -20.58
#